data_AF-A0AAT9I9Q2-F1
#
_entry.id   AF-A0AAT9I9Q2-F1
#
_cell.length_a   1.000
_cell.length_b   1.000
_cell.length_c   1.000
_cell.angle_alpha   90.00
_cell.angle_beta   90.00
_cell.angle_gamma   90.00
#
_symmetry.space_group_name_H-M   'P 1'
#
loop_
_entity.id
_entity.type
_entity.pdbx_description
1 polymer ?
#
loop_
_entity_poly.entity_id
_entity_poly.type
_entity_poly.pdbx_seq_one_letter_code
_entity_poly.pdbx_strand_id
1 'polypeptide(L)'
;MIIALLLLLASCFAQSDMKDYAGGWKGQLADSTAFTLTVRIQQLKEGHFSLAIYRANRLLIQKIFAPGQPYFIVKLDSLTAFRGKLHQNGEITGFMESGVLLYHLAFSKTGKGVFTGKWNIWMVDRLIPASIYLNIEDAKGEQYAAYPIFDDQRFTGTWAGGFSKKEDSLFFHDVKTGVSFKGMIKHGKLYFDILLADAILTSVVFEKYDGAFPVVQHYPPVSVHDGRQVSGLPLKEINSTFLRRMEDSIAANKITNTHSILIASKGKLVYEKYFSGFTPSIPHDLRSAAKSISSAITGIAIDKGLIRDPQQKLYDFLPEKYQYTRKNDKRKSAITLHSLLTMSSGIDAIDFGTDRNTAAAENNYQSTPDWTRTILEAPMINTPATHAWYGSANAYLLGVVLRSVVAEPLAFFMDDNLLAPLGITNYIIQNDVTGYPYFGGGMYLQPRDMLKFGQLYLDKGKWKGQRIISESWIGKSFQKYFLLENRKDSIEYGYLWWHKNYTVGKTNIHAVEARGAGGQYIFVINSLDLVVVITSGNYNNGRFWQPEAILEKYILPAILH
;
A
#
# COMPACT_ATOMS: atom_id res chain seq x y z
N MET A 1 -69.39 -21.40 -32.98
CA MET A 1 -68.90 -21.86 -31.66
C MET A 1 -67.41 -22.09 -31.78
N ILE A 2 -66.64 -21.71 -30.75
CA ILE A 2 -65.17 -21.84 -30.58
C ILE A 2 -64.35 -20.63 -31.07
N ILE A 3 -64.25 -19.65 -30.15
CA ILE A 3 -63.16 -18.67 -30.07
C ILE A 3 -62.00 -19.37 -29.35
N ALA A 4 -60.82 -19.42 -29.96
CA ALA A 4 -59.59 -19.90 -29.34
C ALA A 4 -58.98 -18.76 -28.50
N LEU A 5 -59.06 -18.89 -27.17
CA LEU A 5 -58.42 -17.99 -26.21
C LEU A 5 -56.97 -18.46 -26.01
N LEU A 6 -56.01 -17.77 -26.64
CA LEU A 6 -54.59 -17.93 -26.33
C LEU A 6 -54.27 -17.12 -25.05
N LEU A 7 -54.15 -17.82 -23.92
CA LEU A 7 -53.61 -17.28 -22.67
C LEU A 7 -52.08 -17.18 -22.79
N LEU A 8 -51.59 -16.02 -23.23
CA LEU A 8 -50.22 -15.58 -23.00
C LEU A 8 -50.10 -15.16 -21.52
N LEU A 9 -49.66 -16.09 -20.66
CA LEU A 9 -49.15 -15.76 -19.34
C LEU A 9 -47.78 -15.08 -19.51
N ALA A 10 -47.79 -13.78 -19.81
CA ALA A 10 -46.65 -12.92 -19.55
C ALA A 10 -46.53 -12.79 -18.03
N SER A 11 -45.62 -13.55 -17.43
CA SER A 11 -45.15 -13.27 -16.07
C SER A 11 -44.39 -11.95 -16.11
N CYS A 12 -45.11 -10.83 -16.00
CA CYS A 12 -44.54 -9.55 -15.61
C CYS A 12 -43.99 -9.72 -14.19
N PHE A 13 -42.72 -10.09 -14.07
CA PHE A 13 -42.01 -9.85 -12.82
C PHE A 13 -41.94 -8.33 -12.67
N ALA A 14 -42.50 -7.81 -11.58
CA ALA A 14 -42.35 -6.41 -11.24
C ALA A 14 -40.86 -6.11 -11.10
N GLN A 15 -40.37 -5.10 -11.81
CA GLN A 15 -39.00 -4.62 -11.68
C GLN A 15 -38.78 -4.21 -10.22
N SER A 16 -37.66 -4.65 -9.64
CA SER A 16 -37.32 -4.38 -8.25
C SER A 16 -37.15 -2.87 -8.06
N ASP A 17 -37.61 -2.29 -6.95
CA ASP A 17 -37.34 -0.91 -6.57
C ASP A 17 -35.91 -0.81 -6.00
N MET A 18 -35.28 0.37 -6.04
CA MET A 18 -34.04 0.61 -5.29
C MET A 18 -34.20 0.36 -3.79
N LYS A 19 -35.39 0.62 -3.23
CA LYS A 19 -35.71 0.35 -1.83
C LYS A 19 -35.56 -1.12 -1.44
N ASP A 20 -35.75 -2.05 -2.38
CA ASP A 20 -35.60 -3.49 -2.12
C ASP A 20 -34.14 -3.84 -1.80
N TYR A 21 -33.20 -3.12 -2.41
CA TYR A 21 -31.77 -3.27 -2.18
C TYR A 21 -31.28 -2.61 -0.90
N ALA A 22 -31.99 -1.61 -0.37
CA ALA A 22 -31.55 -0.82 0.77
C ALA A 22 -31.38 -1.64 2.07
N GLY A 23 -30.41 -1.24 2.90
CA GLY A 23 -30.12 -1.83 4.21
C GLY A 23 -28.96 -2.83 4.22
N GLY A 24 -28.83 -3.54 5.33
CA GLY A 24 -27.77 -4.48 5.60
C GLY A 24 -28.02 -5.87 5.00
N TRP A 25 -26.93 -6.47 4.53
CA TRP A 25 -26.91 -7.80 3.93
C TRP A 25 -25.69 -8.58 4.45
N LYS A 26 -25.84 -9.89 4.65
CA LYS A 26 -24.75 -10.79 5.03
C LYS A 26 -24.70 -11.99 4.10
N GLY A 27 -23.49 -12.33 3.66
CA GLY A 27 -23.22 -13.48 2.81
C GLY A 27 -21.96 -14.22 3.25
N GLN A 28 -21.83 -15.45 2.77
CA GLN A 28 -20.69 -16.31 3.03
C GLN A 28 -20.07 -16.75 1.70
N LEU A 29 -18.77 -16.55 1.54
CA LEU A 29 -18.04 -17.10 0.40
C LEU A 29 -17.91 -18.62 0.55
N ALA A 30 -18.16 -19.34 -0.54
CA ALA A 30 -17.96 -20.79 -0.60
C ALA A 30 -16.47 -21.20 -0.56
N ASP A 31 -15.57 -20.31 -1.02
CA ASP A 31 -14.14 -20.54 -1.08
C ASP A 31 -13.40 -19.31 -0.55
N SER A 32 -12.67 -19.49 0.57
CA SER A 32 -11.89 -18.42 1.19
C SER A 32 -10.66 -18.00 0.36
N THR A 33 -10.29 -18.76 -0.67
CA THR A 33 -9.18 -18.48 -1.59
C THR A 33 -9.64 -17.86 -2.92
N ALA A 34 -10.89 -17.43 -3.01
CA ALA A 34 -11.51 -16.96 -4.26
C ALA A 34 -10.75 -15.82 -4.99
N PHE A 35 -9.87 -15.11 -4.29
CA PHE A 35 -9.12 -13.95 -4.78
C PHE A 35 -7.62 -14.19 -4.96
N THR A 36 -7.18 -15.45 -4.81
CA THR A 36 -5.83 -15.89 -5.13
C THR A 36 -5.81 -16.42 -6.55
N LEU A 37 -5.14 -15.67 -7.43
CA LEU A 37 -5.09 -15.92 -8.86
C LEU A 37 -3.70 -16.36 -9.29
N THR A 38 -3.66 -17.08 -10.41
CA THR A 38 -2.42 -17.42 -11.11
C THR A 38 -2.38 -16.67 -12.43
N VAL A 39 -1.32 -15.89 -12.62
CA VAL A 39 -1.05 -15.19 -13.88
C VAL A 39 0.00 -15.99 -14.64
N ARG A 40 -0.32 -16.37 -15.88
CA ARG A 40 0.57 -17.11 -16.77
C ARG A 40 0.85 -16.29 -18.01
N ILE A 41 2.13 -16.17 -18.35
CA ILE A 41 2.57 -15.63 -19.63
C ILE A 41 3.26 -16.76 -20.39
N GLN A 42 2.81 -17.02 -21.60
CA GLN A 42 3.35 -18.08 -22.45
C GLN A 42 3.75 -17.50 -23.81
N GLN A 43 5.00 -17.72 -24.21
CA GLN A 43 5.44 -17.46 -25.57
C GLN A 43 4.80 -18.49 -26.51
N LEU A 44 4.03 -18.01 -27.48
CA LEU A 44 3.33 -18.85 -28.47
C LEU A 44 4.22 -19.09 -29.69
N LYS A 45 4.88 -18.03 -30.14
CA LYS A 45 5.89 -17.99 -31.21
C LYS A 45 6.78 -16.78 -30.98
N GLU A 46 7.79 -16.59 -31.82
CA GLU A 46 8.68 -15.43 -31.72
C GLU A 46 7.88 -14.12 -31.71
N GLY A 47 8.18 -13.26 -30.73
CA GLY A 47 7.51 -11.98 -30.53
C GLY A 47 6.02 -12.03 -30.12
N HIS A 48 5.41 -13.20 -29.95
CA HIS A 48 3.98 -13.33 -29.62
C HIS A 48 3.76 -14.14 -28.35
N PHE A 49 2.91 -13.59 -27.47
CA PHE A 49 2.68 -14.12 -26.14
C PHE A 49 1.18 -14.23 -25.85
N SER A 50 0.81 -15.13 -24.94
CA SER A 50 -0.49 -15.21 -24.31
C SER A 50 -0.36 -14.84 -22.84
N LEU A 51 -1.14 -13.87 -22.38
CA LEU A 51 -1.39 -13.61 -20.97
C LEU A 51 -2.69 -14.32 -20.59
N ALA A 52 -2.65 -15.16 -19.55
CA ALA A 52 -3.80 -15.90 -19.06
C ALA A 52 -3.91 -15.79 -17.54
N ILE A 53 -5.12 -15.55 -17.03
CA ILE A 53 -5.42 -15.49 -15.60
C ILE A 53 -6.29 -16.67 -15.23
N TYR A 54 -5.88 -17.40 -14.20
CA TYR A 54 -6.55 -18.58 -13.70
C TYR A 54 -6.95 -18.42 -12.24
N ARG A 55 -8.08 -19.05 -11.88
CA ARG A 55 -8.47 -19.32 -10.49
C ARG A 55 -8.66 -20.82 -10.34
N ALA A 56 -7.96 -21.45 -9.39
CA ALA A 56 -8.06 -22.90 -9.14
C ALA A 56 -8.07 -23.75 -10.44
N ASN A 57 -7.16 -23.45 -11.38
CA ASN A 57 -7.03 -24.04 -12.72
C ASN A 57 -8.14 -23.70 -13.74
N ARG A 58 -9.22 -23.01 -13.35
CA ARG A 58 -10.19 -22.45 -14.30
C ARG A 58 -9.60 -21.20 -14.97
N LEU A 59 -9.54 -21.20 -16.30
CA LEU A 59 -9.20 -20.01 -17.08
C LEU A 59 -10.31 -18.97 -16.92
N LEU A 60 -9.93 -17.75 -16.55
CA LEU A 60 -10.83 -16.60 -16.39
C LEU A 60 -10.71 -15.63 -17.56
N ILE A 61 -9.48 -15.24 -17.88
CA ILE A 61 -9.18 -14.22 -18.89
C ILE A 61 -7.99 -14.70 -19.71
N GLN A 62 -8.03 -14.52 -21.03
CA GLN A 62 -6.89 -14.74 -21.92
C GLN A 62 -6.79 -13.61 -22.94
N LYS A 63 -5.57 -13.11 -23.16
CA LYS A 63 -5.24 -12.12 -24.20
C LYS A 63 -3.96 -12.53 -24.92
N ILE A 64 -3.98 -12.43 -26.24
CA ILE A 64 -2.78 -12.57 -27.07
C ILE A 64 -2.22 -11.17 -27.32
N PHE A 65 -0.90 -11.03 -27.22
CA PHE A 65 -0.22 -9.76 -27.45
C PHE A 65 1.16 -9.97 -28.09
N ALA A 66 1.68 -8.91 -28.71
CA ALA A 66 3.02 -8.86 -29.25
C ALA A 66 3.65 -7.53 -28.78
N PRO A 67 4.62 -7.55 -27.85
CA PRO A 67 5.23 -6.33 -27.35
C PRO A 67 6.09 -5.69 -28.44
N GLY A 68 5.73 -4.47 -28.85
CA GLY A 68 6.52 -3.68 -29.81
C GLY A 68 7.66 -2.89 -29.17
N GLN A 69 7.74 -2.87 -27.84
CA GLN A 69 8.73 -2.16 -27.03
C GLN A 69 9.07 -2.99 -25.78
N PRO A 70 10.23 -2.76 -25.13
CA PRO A 70 10.59 -3.49 -23.90
C PRO A 70 9.55 -3.34 -22.80
N TYR A 71 8.99 -2.14 -22.62
CA TYR A 71 7.90 -1.88 -21.69
C TYR A 71 6.57 -1.88 -22.45
N PHE A 72 5.57 -2.61 -21.96
CA PHE A 72 4.29 -2.77 -22.64
C PHE A 72 3.12 -2.89 -21.66
N ILE A 73 1.91 -2.67 -22.16
CA ILE A 73 0.66 -2.78 -21.40
C ILE A 73 -0.29 -3.71 -22.14
N VAL A 74 -0.81 -4.73 -21.46
CA VAL A 74 -1.89 -5.60 -21.94
C VAL A 74 -3.16 -5.23 -21.16
N LYS A 75 -4.04 -4.45 -21.77
CA LYS A 75 -5.32 -4.07 -21.15
C LYS A 75 -6.27 -5.27 -21.12
N LEU A 76 -6.87 -5.53 -19.95
CA LEU A 76 -7.92 -6.54 -19.80
C LEU A 76 -9.29 -5.88 -19.91
N ASP A 77 -9.47 -4.75 -19.22
CA ASP A 77 -10.62 -3.85 -19.27
C ASP A 77 -10.17 -2.40 -18.96
N SER A 78 -11.07 -1.54 -18.45
CA SER A 78 -10.76 -0.16 -18.07
C SER A 78 -10.06 -0.01 -16.72
N LEU A 79 -10.12 -1.01 -15.83
CA LEU A 79 -9.60 -0.93 -14.46
C LEU A 79 -8.43 -1.89 -14.21
N THR A 80 -8.20 -2.84 -15.10
CA THR A 80 -7.22 -3.91 -14.95
C THR A 80 -6.37 -4.04 -16.22
N ALA A 81 -5.06 -4.08 -16.02
CA ALA A 81 -4.08 -4.33 -17.07
C ALA A 81 -2.88 -5.11 -16.52
N PHE A 82 -2.12 -5.74 -17.41
CA PHE A 82 -0.78 -6.20 -17.08
C PHE A 82 0.24 -5.22 -17.65
N ARG A 83 1.13 -4.70 -16.81
CA ARG A 83 2.28 -3.87 -17.20
C ARG A 83 3.53 -4.75 -17.19
N GLY A 84 4.12 -4.98 -18.36
CA GLY A 84 5.24 -5.88 -18.52
C GLY A 84 6.53 -5.19 -18.94
N LYS A 85 7.64 -5.82 -18.58
CA LYS A 85 8.99 -5.56 -19.10
C LYS A 85 9.50 -6.86 -19.74
N LEU A 86 9.77 -6.83 -21.04
CA LEU A 86 10.44 -7.90 -21.77
C LEU A 86 11.95 -7.65 -21.72
N HIS A 87 12.67 -8.57 -21.08
CA HIS A 87 14.11 -8.54 -20.96
C HIS A 87 14.77 -9.12 -22.22
N GLN A 88 16.03 -8.76 -22.46
CA GLN A 88 16.79 -9.22 -23.64
C GLN A 88 16.95 -10.75 -23.69
N ASN A 89 16.96 -11.42 -22.53
CA ASN A 89 17.02 -12.88 -22.40
C ASN A 89 15.65 -13.57 -22.66
N GLY A 90 14.61 -12.80 -23.01
CA GLY A 90 13.25 -13.29 -23.25
C GLY A 90 12.41 -13.50 -21.99
N GLU A 91 12.92 -13.16 -20.80
CA GLU A 91 12.16 -13.17 -19.56
C GLU A 91 11.18 -12.00 -19.51
N ILE A 92 10.05 -12.21 -18.82
CA ILE A 92 9.05 -11.17 -18.59
C ILE A 92 8.87 -10.98 -17.09
N THR A 93 9.05 -9.74 -16.64
CA THR A 93 8.65 -9.28 -15.30
C THR A 93 7.55 -8.24 -15.44
N GLY A 94 6.85 -7.92 -14.35
CA GLY A 94 5.79 -6.95 -14.43
C GLY A 94 4.85 -6.90 -13.24
N PHE A 95 3.79 -6.13 -13.45
CA PHE A 95 2.78 -5.81 -12.47
C PHE A 95 1.40 -6.14 -13.02
N MET A 96 0.53 -6.71 -12.19
CA MET A 96 -0.90 -6.52 -12.43
C MET A 96 -1.27 -5.13 -11.93
N GLU A 97 -1.79 -4.31 -12.81
CA GLU A 97 -2.50 -3.09 -12.47
C GLU A 97 -3.98 -3.44 -12.28
N SER A 98 -4.56 -3.05 -11.15
CA SER A 98 -5.99 -3.23 -10.89
C SER A 98 -6.50 -2.16 -9.94
N GLY A 99 -7.46 -1.36 -10.38
CA GLY A 99 -7.85 -0.13 -9.70
C GLY A 99 -6.68 0.85 -9.63
N VAL A 100 -6.34 1.32 -8.43
CA VAL A 100 -5.16 2.17 -8.20
C VAL A 100 -3.93 1.36 -7.78
N LEU A 101 -3.99 0.04 -7.71
CA LEU A 101 -2.87 -0.79 -7.22
C LEU A 101 -2.08 -1.45 -8.35
N LEU A 102 -0.76 -1.44 -8.22
CA LEU A 102 0.20 -2.20 -9.00
C LEU A 102 0.78 -3.32 -8.14
N TYR A 103 0.39 -4.56 -8.43
CA TYR A 103 0.84 -5.77 -7.76
C TYR A 103 2.05 -6.34 -8.49
N HIS A 104 3.23 -6.31 -7.86
CA HIS A 104 4.40 -6.97 -8.44
C HIS A 104 4.19 -8.49 -8.53
N LEU A 105 4.53 -9.08 -9.67
CA LEU A 105 4.44 -10.53 -9.87
C LEU A 105 5.83 -11.17 -9.88
N ALA A 106 6.10 -11.99 -8.86
CA ALA A 106 7.25 -12.89 -8.87
C ALA A 106 7.00 -14.06 -9.83
N PHE A 107 7.36 -13.89 -11.11
CA PHE A 107 7.25 -14.95 -12.10
C PHE A 107 8.32 -16.03 -11.89
N SER A 108 7.88 -17.29 -11.99
CA SER A 108 8.75 -18.46 -12.08
C SER A 108 8.66 -19.06 -13.47
N LYS A 109 9.80 -19.50 -14.01
CA LYS A 109 9.86 -20.21 -15.30
C LYS A 109 9.48 -21.67 -15.08
N THR A 110 8.28 -22.07 -15.51
CA THR A 110 7.72 -23.42 -15.30
C THR A 110 7.84 -24.32 -16.53
N GLY A 111 8.34 -23.79 -17.64
CA GLY A 111 8.57 -24.51 -18.89
C GLY A 111 9.27 -23.62 -19.92
N LYS A 112 9.53 -24.15 -21.13
CA LYS A 112 10.12 -23.37 -22.21
C LYS A 112 9.16 -22.24 -22.62
N GLY A 113 9.54 -20.99 -22.35
CA GLY A 113 8.74 -19.81 -22.66
C GLY A 113 7.48 -19.65 -21.80
N VAL A 114 7.36 -20.33 -20.66
CA VAL A 114 6.20 -20.23 -19.75
C VAL A 114 6.64 -19.63 -18.42
N PHE A 115 6.00 -18.53 -18.05
CA PHE A 115 6.20 -17.78 -16.82
C PHE A 115 4.91 -17.80 -16.01
N THR A 116 4.98 -18.15 -14.72
CA THR A 116 3.82 -18.23 -13.84
C THR A 116 4.06 -17.47 -12.54
N GLY A 117 3.16 -16.57 -12.20
CA GLY A 117 3.19 -15.76 -10.98
C GLY A 117 1.86 -15.87 -10.21
N LYS A 118 1.89 -15.59 -8.91
CA LYS A 118 0.69 -15.52 -8.06
C LYS A 118 0.26 -14.07 -7.89
N TRP A 119 -1.05 -13.85 -7.89
CA TRP A 119 -1.65 -12.54 -7.64
C TRP A 119 -2.77 -12.67 -6.60
N ASN A 120 -2.57 -12.06 -5.44
CA ASN A 120 -3.58 -11.99 -4.37
C ASN A 120 -4.20 -10.58 -4.37
N ILE A 121 -5.45 -10.46 -4.81
CA ILE A 121 -6.10 -9.14 -4.95
C ILE A 121 -6.24 -8.44 -3.58
N TRP A 122 -6.65 -9.18 -2.55
CA TRP A 122 -6.83 -8.66 -1.19
C TRP A 122 -5.57 -8.77 -0.32
N MET A 123 -4.41 -9.06 -0.90
CA MET A 123 -3.12 -9.14 -0.19
C MET A 123 -3.00 -10.29 0.82
N VAL A 124 -4.07 -11.03 1.06
CA VAL A 124 -4.13 -12.24 1.88
C VAL A 124 -4.28 -13.48 1.01
N ASP A 125 -3.67 -14.59 1.42
CA ASP A 125 -3.74 -15.87 0.71
C ASP A 125 -5.10 -16.58 0.86
N ARG A 126 -5.86 -16.20 1.89
CA ARG A 126 -7.24 -16.65 2.14
C ARG A 126 -7.94 -15.71 3.10
N LEU A 127 -9.25 -15.62 3.01
CA LEU A 127 -10.09 -14.85 3.91
C LEU A 127 -10.41 -15.59 5.22
N ILE A 128 -10.33 -14.90 6.35
CA ILE A 128 -10.61 -15.41 7.69
C ILE A 128 -11.38 -14.33 8.48
N PRO A 129 -12.69 -14.54 8.75
CA PRO A 129 -13.56 -15.51 8.09
C PRO A 129 -13.87 -15.06 6.66
N ALA A 130 -14.43 -15.97 5.86
CA ALA A 130 -14.82 -15.67 4.47
C ALA A 130 -16.24 -15.05 4.37
N SER A 131 -16.67 -14.35 5.43
CA SER A 131 -17.94 -13.63 5.49
C SER A 131 -17.81 -12.28 4.79
N ILE A 132 -18.87 -11.87 4.10
CA ILE A 132 -19.01 -10.54 3.51
C ILE A 132 -20.29 -9.92 4.02
N TYR A 133 -20.21 -8.67 4.42
CA TYR A 133 -21.33 -7.81 4.73
C TYR A 133 -21.46 -6.78 3.61
N LEU A 134 -22.68 -6.37 3.31
CA LEU A 134 -22.93 -5.34 2.31
C LEU A 134 -23.98 -4.41 2.88
N ASN A 135 -23.67 -3.13 2.90
CA ASN A 135 -24.64 -2.09 3.23
C ASN A 135 -25.00 -1.30 1.97
N ILE A 136 -26.28 -1.08 1.73
CA ILE A 136 -26.75 -0.23 0.62
C ILE A 136 -27.57 0.91 1.21
N GLU A 137 -27.06 2.13 1.10
CA GLU A 137 -27.64 3.33 1.70
C GLU A 137 -28.09 4.33 0.64
N ASP A 138 -29.15 5.09 0.94
CA ASP A 138 -29.55 6.27 0.16
C ASP A 138 -28.67 7.46 0.56
N ALA A 139 -27.70 7.81 -0.28
CA ALA A 139 -26.94 9.03 -0.12
C ALA A 139 -27.76 10.19 -0.69
N LYS A 140 -28.20 11.09 0.20
CA LYS A 140 -28.92 12.36 -0.04
C LYS A 140 -29.26 12.64 -1.51
N GLY A 141 -30.49 12.31 -1.92
CA GLY A 141 -31.06 12.69 -3.22
C GLY A 141 -31.15 11.56 -4.26
N GLU A 142 -31.57 10.36 -3.84
CA GLU A 142 -31.73 9.17 -4.70
C GLU A 142 -30.41 8.61 -5.28
N GLN A 143 -29.27 9.05 -4.77
CA GLN A 143 -27.97 8.47 -5.11
C GLN A 143 -27.61 7.38 -4.11
N TYR A 144 -27.79 6.12 -4.49
CA TYR A 144 -27.44 5.03 -3.59
C TYR A 144 -25.92 4.77 -3.58
N ALA A 145 -25.43 4.34 -2.43
CA ALA A 145 -24.05 3.87 -2.27
C ALA A 145 -24.06 2.47 -1.68
N ALA A 146 -23.10 1.65 -2.08
CA ALA A 146 -22.93 0.29 -1.59
C ALA A 146 -21.56 0.13 -0.95
N TYR A 147 -21.51 -0.49 0.21
CA TYR A 147 -20.28 -0.65 0.98
C TYR A 147 -20.10 -2.12 1.34
N PRO A 148 -19.39 -2.91 0.52
CA PRO A 148 -19.02 -4.24 0.93
C PRO A 148 -17.96 -4.16 2.04
N ILE A 149 -18.12 -4.99 3.05
CA ILE A 149 -17.23 -5.08 4.19
C ILE A 149 -16.95 -6.56 4.37
N PHE A 150 -15.73 -6.97 4.02
CA PHE A 150 -15.28 -8.30 4.39
C PHE A 150 -14.99 -8.31 5.88
N ASP A 151 -15.36 -9.40 6.53
CA ASP A 151 -15.15 -9.57 7.98
C ASP A 151 -13.66 -9.78 8.33
N ASP A 152 -12.85 -10.18 7.36
CA ASP A 152 -11.41 -10.29 7.50
C ASP A 152 -10.74 -8.91 7.64
N GLN A 153 -10.25 -8.64 8.85
CA GLN A 153 -9.65 -7.36 9.23
C GLN A 153 -8.20 -7.19 8.76
N ARG A 154 -7.61 -8.18 8.08
CA ARG A 154 -6.21 -8.13 7.67
C ARG A 154 -5.93 -7.23 6.47
N PHE A 155 -6.97 -6.73 5.82
CA PHE A 155 -6.85 -5.72 4.79
C PHE A 155 -7.73 -4.51 5.10
N THR A 156 -7.47 -3.39 4.42
CA THR A 156 -8.02 -2.08 4.76
C THR A 156 -9.49 -1.86 4.35
N GLY A 157 -10.23 -2.92 4.03
CA GLY A 157 -11.58 -2.84 3.45
C GLY A 157 -11.60 -2.37 1.99
N THR A 158 -12.80 -2.15 1.47
CA THR A 158 -13.05 -1.64 0.11
C THR A 158 -13.52 -0.20 0.13
N TRP A 159 -13.30 0.52 -0.98
CA TRP A 159 -13.89 1.82 -1.24
C TRP A 159 -14.70 1.76 -2.53
N ALA A 160 -16.02 1.72 -2.40
CA ALA A 160 -16.89 1.61 -3.56
C ALA A 160 -16.96 2.90 -4.38
N GLY A 161 -16.99 2.74 -5.70
CA GLY A 161 -17.20 3.79 -6.68
C GLY A 161 -18.03 3.30 -7.87
N GLY A 162 -18.53 4.25 -8.67
CA GLY A 162 -19.27 3.95 -9.90
C GLY A 162 -20.58 3.20 -9.69
N PHE A 163 -21.30 3.49 -8.60
CA PHE A 163 -22.58 2.87 -8.31
C PHE A 163 -23.62 3.17 -9.41
N SER A 164 -24.29 2.14 -9.90
CA SER A 164 -25.39 2.28 -10.85
C SER A 164 -26.35 1.10 -10.76
N LYS A 165 -27.61 1.30 -11.18
CA LYS A 165 -28.59 0.23 -11.39
C LYS A 165 -29.02 0.24 -12.86
N LYS A 166 -29.06 -0.95 -13.47
CA LYS A 166 -29.64 -1.18 -14.80
C LYS A 166 -30.64 -2.30 -14.66
N GLU A 167 -31.90 -2.04 -14.98
CA GLU A 167 -33.01 -2.98 -14.79
C GLU A 167 -33.06 -3.50 -13.34
N ASP A 168 -32.90 -4.81 -13.13
CA ASP A 168 -32.82 -5.47 -11.82
C ASP A 168 -31.39 -5.76 -11.37
N SER A 169 -30.38 -5.16 -11.99
CA SER A 169 -28.97 -5.38 -11.65
C SER A 169 -28.31 -4.13 -11.08
N LEU A 170 -27.74 -4.25 -9.88
CA LEU A 170 -26.82 -3.29 -9.27
C LEU A 170 -25.40 -3.52 -9.75
N PHE A 171 -24.64 -2.44 -9.92
CA PHE A 171 -23.23 -2.45 -10.29
C PHE A 171 -22.45 -1.40 -9.51
N PHE A 172 -21.26 -1.76 -9.05
CA PHE A 172 -20.24 -0.83 -8.55
C PHE A 172 -18.88 -1.54 -8.56
N HIS A 173 -17.80 -0.84 -8.24
CA HIS A 173 -16.47 -1.42 -8.11
C HIS A 173 -15.75 -0.89 -6.88
N ASP A 174 -14.79 -1.67 -6.37
CA ASP A 174 -13.82 -1.16 -5.41
C ASP A 174 -12.76 -0.34 -6.15
N VAL A 175 -12.67 0.95 -5.86
CA VAL A 175 -11.71 1.89 -6.48
C VAL A 175 -10.27 1.43 -6.25
N LYS A 176 -10.00 0.80 -5.10
CA LYS A 176 -8.66 0.37 -4.73
C LYS A 176 -8.17 -0.78 -5.61
N THR A 177 -8.90 -1.88 -5.63
CA THR A 177 -8.51 -3.11 -6.32
C THR A 177 -9.05 -3.25 -7.73
N GLY A 178 -10.00 -2.41 -8.15
CA GLY A 178 -10.69 -2.51 -9.44
C GLY A 178 -11.69 -3.67 -9.55
N VAL A 179 -11.85 -4.47 -8.49
CA VAL A 179 -12.83 -5.57 -8.46
C VAL A 179 -14.24 -4.99 -8.55
N SER A 180 -15.02 -5.54 -9.48
CA SER A 180 -16.39 -5.13 -9.72
C SER A 180 -17.38 -6.04 -8.99
N PHE A 181 -18.54 -5.50 -8.71
CA PHE A 181 -19.61 -6.13 -7.98
C PHE A 181 -20.89 -5.98 -8.77
N LYS A 182 -21.59 -7.09 -9.02
CA LYS A 182 -22.87 -7.12 -9.73
C LYS A 182 -23.89 -7.88 -8.91
N GLY A 183 -25.03 -7.27 -8.62
CA GLY A 183 -26.06 -7.87 -7.76
C GLY A 183 -27.46 -7.84 -8.33
N MET A 184 -28.27 -8.84 -8.02
CA MET A 184 -29.71 -8.83 -8.30
C MET A 184 -30.51 -9.50 -7.17
N ILE A 185 -31.70 -8.99 -6.87
CA ILE A 185 -32.61 -9.61 -5.91
C ILE A 185 -33.48 -10.65 -6.61
N LYS A 186 -33.61 -11.83 -5.99
CA LYS A 186 -34.55 -12.87 -6.41
C LYS A 186 -35.06 -13.62 -5.19
N HIS A 187 -36.39 -13.74 -5.06
CA HIS A 187 -37.05 -14.41 -3.93
C HIS A 187 -36.57 -13.91 -2.55
N GLY A 188 -36.39 -12.59 -2.38
CA GLY A 188 -35.96 -11.98 -1.11
C GLY A 188 -34.49 -12.18 -0.75
N LYS A 189 -33.68 -12.79 -1.62
CA LYS A 189 -32.22 -12.92 -1.47
C LYS A 189 -31.49 -12.08 -2.51
N LEU A 190 -30.34 -11.54 -2.13
CA LEU A 190 -29.48 -10.79 -3.04
C LEU A 190 -28.38 -11.72 -3.57
N TYR A 191 -28.41 -12.01 -4.86
CA TYR A 191 -27.38 -12.79 -5.55
C TYR A 191 -26.34 -11.84 -6.10
N PHE A 192 -25.07 -12.10 -5.78
CA PHE A 192 -23.99 -11.16 -6.03
C PHE A 192 -22.80 -11.86 -6.68
N ASP A 193 -22.40 -11.39 -7.85
CA ASP A 193 -21.16 -11.77 -8.50
C ASP A 193 -20.07 -10.75 -8.17
N ILE A 194 -18.89 -11.26 -7.83
CA ILE A 194 -17.67 -10.48 -7.67
C ILE A 194 -16.80 -10.79 -8.87
N LEU A 195 -16.44 -9.77 -9.63
CA LEU A 195 -15.83 -9.87 -10.95
C LEU A 195 -14.46 -9.21 -11.00
N LEU A 196 -13.59 -9.79 -11.81
CA LEU A 196 -12.38 -9.14 -12.29
C LEU A 196 -12.55 -8.91 -13.79
N ALA A 197 -12.53 -7.64 -14.22
CA ALA A 197 -13.09 -7.26 -15.50
C ALA A 197 -14.54 -7.81 -15.61
N ASP A 198 -14.78 -8.70 -16.58
CA ASP A 198 -16.08 -9.36 -16.76
C ASP A 198 -16.09 -10.83 -16.30
N ALA A 199 -14.97 -11.34 -15.79
CA ALA A 199 -14.86 -12.72 -15.35
C ALA A 199 -15.32 -12.85 -13.89
N ILE A 200 -16.32 -13.70 -13.65
CA ILE A 200 -16.81 -14.02 -12.30
C ILE A 200 -15.68 -14.72 -11.53
N LEU A 201 -15.16 -14.05 -10.50
CA LEU A 201 -14.26 -14.64 -9.53
C LEU A 201 -15.02 -15.60 -8.63
N THR A 202 -16.13 -15.12 -8.06
CA THR A 202 -16.99 -15.87 -7.14
C THR A 202 -18.37 -15.25 -7.07
N SER A 203 -19.35 -16.05 -6.65
CA SER A 203 -20.70 -15.60 -6.39
C SER A 203 -21.04 -15.79 -4.91
N VAL A 204 -21.86 -14.91 -4.36
CA VAL A 204 -22.31 -14.93 -2.97
C VAL A 204 -23.81 -14.72 -2.94
N VAL A 205 -24.50 -15.50 -2.13
CA VAL A 205 -25.91 -15.28 -1.82
C VAL A 205 -25.96 -14.56 -0.48
N PHE A 206 -26.58 -13.38 -0.49
CA PHE A 206 -26.78 -12.55 0.67
C PHE A 206 -28.21 -12.67 1.19
N GLU A 207 -28.32 -12.69 2.51
CA GLU A 207 -29.58 -12.59 3.25
C GLU A 207 -29.64 -11.25 3.97
N LYS A 208 -30.85 -10.72 4.20
CA LYS A 208 -31.02 -9.48 4.96
C LYS A 208 -30.40 -9.61 6.34
N TYR A 209 -29.76 -8.54 6.79
CA TYR A 209 -29.01 -8.50 8.03
C TYR A 209 -29.28 -7.19 8.76
N ASP A 210 -29.99 -7.29 9.88
CA ASP A 210 -30.35 -6.15 10.73
C ASP A 210 -29.39 -5.97 11.93
N GLY A 211 -28.35 -6.80 12.04
CA GLY A 211 -27.36 -6.71 13.10
C GLY A 211 -26.33 -5.60 12.86
N ALA A 212 -25.61 -5.21 13.91
CA ALA A 212 -24.44 -4.35 13.76
C ALA A 212 -23.33 -5.09 13.01
N PHE A 213 -22.70 -4.44 12.03
CA PHE A 213 -21.52 -5.01 11.37
C PHE A 213 -20.45 -5.37 12.41
N PRO A 214 -19.72 -6.48 12.20
CA PRO A 214 -18.76 -6.96 13.17
C PRO A 214 -17.73 -5.87 13.48
N VAL A 215 -17.51 -5.65 14.78
CA VAL A 215 -16.38 -4.88 15.27
C VAL A 215 -15.15 -5.78 15.26
N VAL A 216 -13.98 -5.20 14.95
CA VAL A 216 -12.66 -5.84 14.83
C VAL A 216 -12.53 -7.13 15.65
N GLN A 217 -12.43 -8.28 14.97
CA GLN A 217 -12.15 -9.56 15.61
C GLN A 217 -10.65 -9.82 15.69
N HIS A 218 -10.18 -10.32 16.85
CA HIS A 218 -8.81 -10.78 17.03
C HIS A 218 -8.70 -12.25 16.62
N TYR A 219 -7.84 -12.55 15.64
CA TYR A 219 -7.51 -13.92 15.27
C TYR A 219 -6.30 -14.43 16.09
N PRO A 220 -6.27 -15.73 16.45
CA PRO A 220 -5.11 -16.28 17.15
C PRO A 220 -3.84 -16.17 16.29
N PRO A 221 -2.64 -16.13 16.91
CA PRO A 221 -1.37 -16.17 16.20
C PRO A 221 -1.30 -17.40 15.29
N VAL A 222 -0.87 -17.22 14.05
CA VAL A 222 -0.61 -18.34 13.14
C VAL A 222 0.85 -18.74 13.31
N SER A 223 1.11 -20.00 13.67
CA SER A 223 2.47 -20.55 13.64
C SER A 223 2.95 -20.59 12.20
N VAL A 224 4.10 -19.98 11.91
CA VAL A 224 4.72 -20.03 10.59
C VAL A 224 5.90 -20.97 10.61
N HIS A 225 5.76 -22.13 9.96
CA HIS A 225 6.88 -22.99 9.60
C HIS A 225 7.24 -22.71 8.14
N ASP A 226 7.99 -21.64 7.88
CA ASP A 226 8.33 -21.20 6.52
C ASP A 226 9.76 -21.57 6.06
N GLY A 227 10.39 -22.53 6.77
CA GLY A 227 11.68 -23.10 6.36
C GLY A 227 12.88 -22.16 6.46
N ARG A 228 12.69 -20.89 6.85
CA ARG A 228 13.80 -20.02 7.27
C ARG A 228 13.99 -20.22 8.76
N GLN A 229 15.10 -20.82 9.15
CA GLN A 229 15.48 -20.86 10.56
C GLN A 229 15.59 -19.42 11.06
N VAL A 230 14.66 -19.00 11.95
CA VAL A 230 15.07 -18.16 13.08
C VAL A 230 16.30 -18.85 13.61
N SER A 231 17.46 -18.17 13.63
CA SER A 231 18.71 -18.82 13.99
C SER A 231 18.47 -19.65 15.25
N GLY A 232 18.53 -20.98 15.13
CA GLY A 232 18.29 -21.92 16.23
C GLY A 232 19.43 -21.90 17.26
N LEU A 233 20.01 -20.72 17.49
CA LEU A 233 21.18 -20.49 18.31
C LEU A 233 20.72 -19.80 19.60
N PRO A 234 21.35 -20.14 20.74
CA PRO A 234 20.78 -19.92 22.06
C PRO A 234 20.57 -18.44 22.36
N LEU A 235 19.43 -18.14 22.98
CA LEU A 235 18.95 -16.88 23.56
C LEU A 235 19.90 -16.27 24.62
N LYS A 236 21.20 -16.17 24.35
CA LYS A 236 22.17 -15.52 25.26
C LYS A 236 22.32 -14.01 25.01
N GLU A 237 21.98 -13.50 23.82
CA GLU A 237 22.14 -12.07 23.49
C GLU A 237 20.88 -11.23 23.71
N ILE A 238 19.72 -11.84 24.02
CA ILE A 238 18.46 -11.10 24.25
C ILE A 238 17.76 -11.65 25.47
N ASN A 239 17.38 -10.76 26.40
CA ASN A 239 16.60 -11.17 27.57
C ASN A 239 15.15 -11.51 27.16
N SER A 240 14.90 -12.82 27.02
CA SER A 240 13.60 -13.37 26.64
C SER A 240 12.45 -13.04 27.61
N THR A 241 12.74 -12.59 28.84
CA THR A 241 11.72 -12.20 29.82
C THR A 241 10.94 -10.97 29.35
N PHE A 242 11.63 -9.96 28.81
CA PHE A 242 10.97 -8.76 28.30
C PHE A 242 10.12 -9.05 27.07
N LEU A 243 10.62 -9.90 26.17
CA LEU A 243 9.88 -10.33 24.98
C LEU A 243 8.65 -11.16 25.36
N ARG A 244 8.76 -12.05 26.36
CA ARG A 244 7.60 -12.79 26.87
C ARG A 244 6.54 -11.87 27.47
N ARG A 245 6.94 -10.89 28.29
CA ARG A 245 6.03 -9.89 28.84
C ARG A 245 5.34 -9.04 27.77
N MET A 246 6.02 -8.76 26.66
CA MET A 246 5.45 -8.09 25.51
C MET A 246 4.37 -8.95 24.87
N GLU A 247 4.67 -10.24 24.61
CA GLU A 247 3.70 -11.20 24.07
C GLU A 247 2.49 -11.36 24.99
N ASP A 248 2.70 -11.50 26.30
CA ASP A 248 1.63 -11.58 27.29
C ASP A 248 0.75 -10.31 27.28
N SER A 249 1.35 -9.14 27.05
CA SER A 249 0.61 -7.87 26.96
C SER A 249 -0.18 -7.74 25.66
N ILE A 250 0.30 -8.33 24.55
CA ILE A 250 -0.45 -8.44 23.29
C ILE A 250 -1.60 -9.43 23.47
N ALA A 251 -1.34 -10.61 24.04
CA ALA A 251 -2.35 -11.63 24.30
C ALA A 251 -3.46 -11.14 25.25
N ALA A 252 -3.09 -10.35 26.27
CA ALA A 252 -4.04 -9.72 27.19
C ALA A 252 -4.69 -8.42 26.63
N ASN A 253 -4.48 -8.11 25.35
CA ASN A 253 -5.01 -6.92 24.66
C ASN A 253 -4.67 -5.58 25.34
N LYS A 254 -3.56 -5.51 26.08
CA LYS A 254 -3.01 -4.25 26.61
C LYS A 254 -2.29 -3.48 25.51
N ILE A 255 -1.62 -4.23 24.63
CA ILE A 255 -1.01 -3.77 23.39
C ILE A 255 -1.90 -4.28 22.25
N THR A 256 -2.71 -3.40 21.66
CA THR A 256 -3.80 -3.78 20.75
C THR A 256 -3.37 -3.72 19.29
N ASN A 257 -4.03 -4.50 18.43
CA ASN A 257 -3.85 -4.49 16.96
C ASN A 257 -2.39 -4.50 16.50
N THR A 258 -1.50 -5.17 17.23
CA THR A 258 -0.15 -5.46 16.74
C THR A 258 -0.26 -6.66 15.81
N HIS A 259 0.38 -6.57 14.65
CA HIS A 259 0.25 -7.56 13.56
C HIS A 259 1.57 -8.32 13.35
N SER A 260 2.71 -7.65 13.45
CA SER A 260 4.02 -8.30 13.44
C SER A 260 5.05 -7.52 14.25
N ILE A 261 6.04 -8.24 14.78
CA ILE A 261 7.25 -7.69 15.40
C ILE A 261 8.44 -8.51 14.93
N LEU A 262 9.42 -7.86 14.29
CA LEU A 262 10.67 -8.44 13.86
C LEU A 262 11.84 -7.63 14.42
N ILE A 263 12.90 -8.33 14.84
CA ILE A 263 14.13 -7.72 15.36
C ILE A 263 15.30 -8.36 14.64
N ALA A 264 16.11 -7.54 13.96
CA ALA A 264 17.42 -7.92 13.47
C ALA A 264 18.50 -7.22 14.27
N SER A 265 19.48 -7.97 14.76
CA SER A 265 20.67 -7.43 15.42
C SER A 265 21.91 -8.00 14.75
N LYS A 266 22.91 -7.14 14.47
CA LYS A 266 24.16 -7.52 13.81
C LYS A 266 23.93 -8.25 12.49
N GLY A 267 22.98 -7.75 11.70
CA GLY A 267 22.58 -8.33 10.40
C GLY A 267 21.85 -9.67 10.48
N LYS A 268 21.46 -10.16 11.67
CA LYS A 268 20.76 -11.44 11.86
C LYS A 268 19.37 -11.24 12.44
N LEU A 269 18.38 -11.95 11.90
CA LEU A 269 17.03 -11.99 12.46
C LEU A 269 17.04 -12.81 13.76
N VAL A 270 16.79 -12.12 14.87
CA VAL A 270 16.90 -12.67 16.24
C VAL A 270 15.53 -12.85 16.92
N TYR A 271 14.50 -12.16 16.43
CA TYR A 271 13.12 -12.36 16.86
C TYR A 271 12.16 -12.08 15.70
N GLU A 272 11.12 -12.89 15.59
CA GLU A 272 10.06 -12.71 14.60
C GLU A 272 8.76 -13.34 15.14
N LYS A 273 7.69 -12.54 15.18
CA LYS A 273 6.35 -13.05 15.53
C LYS A 273 5.26 -12.28 14.81
N TYR A 274 4.19 -13.01 14.49
CA TYR A 274 2.99 -12.50 13.82
C TYR A 274 1.77 -12.79 14.68
N PHE A 275 0.80 -11.89 14.62
CA PHE A 275 -0.37 -11.87 15.48
C PHE A 275 -1.62 -11.58 14.64
N SER A 276 -2.83 -11.78 15.19
CA SER A 276 -4.08 -11.39 14.54
C SER A 276 -4.27 -11.98 13.13
N GLY A 277 -3.83 -13.23 12.92
CA GLY A 277 -3.98 -13.93 11.63
C GLY A 277 -3.02 -13.47 10.53
N PHE A 278 -2.12 -12.52 10.80
CA PHE A 278 -1.07 -12.11 9.86
C PHE A 278 0.03 -13.18 9.76
N THR A 279 0.75 -13.17 8.64
CA THR A 279 1.81 -14.12 8.31
C THR A 279 2.97 -13.36 7.63
N PRO A 280 4.16 -13.97 7.48
CA PRO A 280 5.26 -13.37 6.72
C PRO A 280 4.91 -13.11 5.26
N SER A 281 3.92 -13.83 4.70
CA SER A 281 3.52 -13.69 3.30
C SER A 281 2.64 -12.47 3.04
N ILE A 282 2.00 -11.88 4.06
CA ILE A 282 1.03 -10.80 3.92
C ILE A 282 1.73 -9.43 3.91
N PRO A 283 1.63 -8.65 2.83
CA PRO A 283 2.09 -7.27 2.81
C PRO A 283 1.24 -6.37 3.72
N HIS A 284 1.87 -5.43 4.41
CA HIS A 284 1.21 -4.37 5.15
C HIS A 284 1.25 -3.06 4.38
N ASP A 285 0.16 -2.28 4.46
CA ASP A 285 0.17 -0.87 4.06
C ASP A 285 1.15 -0.10 4.94
N LEU A 286 2.23 0.45 4.37
CA LEU A 286 3.22 1.21 5.13
C LEU A 286 2.70 2.60 5.52
N ARG A 287 1.66 3.11 4.85
CA ARG A 287 1.26 4.52 4.92
C ARG A 287 2.50 5.41 4.79
N SER A 288 2.58 6.46 5.60
CA SER A 288 3.71 7.39 5.65
C SER A 288 5.10 6.78 5.86
N ALA A 289 5.26 5.53 6.34
CA ALA A 289 6.58 4.91 6.39
C ALA A 289 7.17 4.69 4.98
N ALA A 290 6.33 4.60 3.95
CA ALA A 290 6.79 4.52 2.56
C ALA A 290 7.49 5.81 2.08
N LYS A 291 7.32 6.96 2.75
CA LYS A 291 8.05 8.18 2.39
C LYS A 291 9.58 8.01 2.53
N SER A 292 10.04 7.17 3.45
CA SER A 292 11.46 6.84 3.58
C SER A 292 11.98 6.05 2.36
N ILE A 293 11.11 5.26 1.71
CA ILE A 293 11.40 4.62 0.42
C ILE A 293 11.43 5.67 -0.70
N SER A 294 10.51 6.63 -0.71
CA SER A 294 10.53 7.78 -1.63
C SER A 294 11.86 8.56 -1.55
N SER A 295 12.41 8.74 -0.34
CA SER A 295 13.74 9.32 -0.13
C SER A 295 14.85 8.46 -0.72
N ALA A 296 14.79 7.13 -0.53
CA ALA A 296 15.75 6.20 -1.15
C ALA A 296 15.74 6.29 -2.69
N ILE A 297 14.56 6.29 -3.31
CA ILE A 297 14.44 6.40 -4.78
C ILE A 297 14.95 7.75 -5.29
N THR A 298 14.72 8.84 -4.54
CA THR A 298 15.29 10.16 -4.86
C THR A 298 16.82 10.13 -4.82
N GLY A 299 17.40 9.50 -3.80
CA GLY A 299 18.85 9.30 -3.69
C GLY A 299 19.44 8.47 -4.82
N ILE A 300 18.76 7.38 -5.20
CA ILE A 300 19.18 6.53 -6.33
C ILE A 300 19.16 7.33 -7.65
N ALA A 301 18.17 8.19 -7.86
CA ALA A 301 18.14 9.05 -9.04
C ALA A 301 19.30 10.05 -9.05
N ILE A 302 19.71 10.57 -7.89
CA ILE A 302 20.90 11.43 -7.74
C ILE A 302 22.19 10.64 -7.98
N ASP A 303 22.33 9.45 -7.41
CA ASP A 303 23.49 8.59 -7.59
C ASP A 303 23.69 8.19 -9.06
N LYS A 304 22.61 8.11 -9.83
CA LYS A 304 22.61 7.87 -11.28
C LYS A 304 22.80 9.12 -12.14
N GLY A 305 22.89 10.30 -11.52
CA GLY A 305 23.05 11.58 -12.22
C GLY A 305 21.79 12.08 -12.95
N LEU A 306 20.61 11.50 -12.67
CA LEU A 306 19.33 11.98 -13.21
C LEU A 306 18.89 13.29 -12.54
N ILE A 307 19.33 13.50 -11.30
CA ILE A 307 19.18 14.72 -10.52
C ILE A 307 20.60 15.09 -10.06
N ARG A 308 21.02 16.33 -10.28
CA ARG A 308 22.35 16.82 -9.90
C ARG A 308 22.54 16.83 -8.40
N ASP A 309 21.58 17.43 -7.68
CA ASP A 309 21.64 17.58 -6.22
C ASP A 309 20.27 18.02 -5.64
N PRO A 310 20.05 17.91 -4.31
CA PRO A 310 18.80 18.34 -3.67
C PRO A 310 18.51 19.85 -3.73
N GLN A 311 19.45 20.72 -4.11
CA GLN A 311 19.24 22.17 -4.18
C GLN A 311 18.61 22.62 -5.51
N GLN A 312 18.46 21.73 -6.48
CA GLN A 312 17.70 22.02 -7.70
C GLN A 312 16.26 22.42 -7.37
N LYS A 313 15.68 23.29 -8.22
CA LYS A 313 14.35 23.84 -7.98
C LYS A 313 13.30 22.85 -8.47
N LEU A 314 12.22 22.71 -7.70
CA LEU A 314 11.05 21.91 -8.11
C LEU A 314 10.57 22.30 -9.51
N TYR A 315 10.49 23.61 -9.77
CA TYR A 315 10.00 24.15 -11.04
C TYR A 315 10.91 23.84 -12.24
N ASP A 316 12.14 23.37 -12.06
CA ASP A 316 12.98 22.93 -13.17
C ASP A 316 12.49 21.58 -13.75
N PHE A 317 11.65 20.86 -13.01
CA PHE A 317 11.17 19.51 -13.34
C PHE A 317 9.67 19.44 -13.65
N LEU A 318 8.92 20.51 -13.35
CA LEU A 318 7.48 20.50 -13.51
C LEU A 318 7.09 20.56 -15.00
N PRO A 319 6.07 19.79 -15.43
CA PRO A 319 5.48 19.94 -16.76
C PRO A 319 5.06 21.38 -17.05
N GLU A 320 5.20 21.81 -18.31
CA GLU A 320 4.91 23.20 -18.75
C GLU A 320 3.55 23.71 -18.28
N LYS A 321 2.52 22.86 -18.34
CA LYS A 321 1.16 23.19 -17.90
C LYS A 321 1.02 23.63 -16.44
N TYR A 322 2.01 23.37 -15.58
CA TYR A 322 2.00 23.78 -14.16
C TYR A 322 2.92 24.97 -13.86
N GLN A 323 3.74 25.40 -14.81
CA GLN A 323 4.76 26.45 -14.61
C GLN A 323 4.16 27.82 -14.28
N TYR A 324 2.90 28.09 -14.69
CA TYR A 324 2.22 29.37 -14.44
C TYR A 324 2.15 29.71 -12.94
N THR A 325 2.03 28.70 -12.07
CA THR A 325 1.93 28.88 -10.62
C THR A 325 3.16 29.58 -10.01
N ARG A 326 4.31 29.56 -10.71
CA ARG A 326 5.54 30.29 -10.30
C ARG A 326 5.31 31.79 -10.15
N LYS A 327 4.37 32.36 -10.92
CA LYS A 327 4.07 33.81 -10.92
C LYS A 327 3.10 34.22 -9.82
N ASN A 328 2.38 33.26 -9.23
CA ASN A 328 1.39 33.54 -8.19
C ASN A 328 2.05 33.96 -6.86
N ASP A 329 3.26 33.47 -6.59
CA ASP A 329 4.07 33.84 -5.44
C ASP A 329 5.54 33.58 -5.72
N LYS A 330 6.41 34.59 -5.51
CA LYS A 330 7.86 34.47 -5.77
C LYS A 330 8.51 33.32 -5.00
N ARG A 331 8.01 32.98 -3.81
CA ARG A 331 8.51 31.88 -2.96
C ARG A 331 8.37 30.52 -3.62
N LYS A 332 7.37 30.31 -4.49
CA LYS A 332 7.18 29.03 -5.20
C LYS A 332 8.40 28.68 -6.06
N SER A 333 9.00 29.67 -6.72
CA SER A 333 10.21 29.48 -7.52
C SER A 333 11.44 29.07 -6.71
N ALA A 334 11.42 29.29 -5.39
CA ALA A 334 12.53 28.97 -4.51
C ALA A 334 12.47 27.54 -3.95
N ILE A 335 11.34 26.83 -4.07
CA ILE A 335 11.15 25.46 -3.57
C ILE A 335 12.20 24.54 -4.20
N THR A 336 12.96 23.86 -3.35
CA THR A 336 13.99 22.89 -3.73
C THR A 336 13.56 21.46 -3.41
N LEU A 337 14.20 20.47 -4.02
CA LEU A 337 14.03 19.07 -3.64
C LEU A 337 14.39 18.84 -2.16
N HIS A 338 15.42 19.53 -1.65
CA HIS A 338 15.80 19.56 -0.24
C HIS A 338 14.60 19.96 0.62
N SER A 339 13.94 21.07 0.28
CA SER A 339 12.78 21.55 1.03
C SER A 339 11.59 20.59 1.00
N LEU A 340 11.43 19.77 -0.05
CA LEU A 340 10.43 18.71 -0.10
C LEU A 340 10.81 17.53 0.80
N LEU A 341 12.07 17.10 0.76
CA LEU A 341 12.60 15.99 1.58
C LEU A 341 12.55 16.29 3.08
N THR A 342 12.68 17.55 3.48
CA THR A 342 12.67 18.00 4.88
C THR A 342 11.33 18.53 5.37
N MET A 343 10.24 18.34 4.60
CA MET A 343 8.89 18.85 4.93
C MET A 343 8.82 20.38 5.11
N SER A 344 9.70 21.12 4.43
CA SER A 344 9.87 22.56 4.60
C SER A 344 9.67 23.35 3.31
N SER A 345 8.79 22.89 2.41
CA SER A 345 8.51 23.61 1.15
C SER A 345 7.83 24.97 1.38
N GLY A 346 7.11 25.13 2.50
CA GLY A 346 6.34 26.32 2.80
C GLY A 346 4.99 26.42 2.10
N ILE A 347 4.56 25.38 1.37
CA ILE A 347 3.18 25.25 0.86
C ILE A 347 2.23 24.98 2.02
N ASP A 348 1.01 25.56 2.00
CA ASP A 348 -0.07 25.26 2.95
C ASP A 348 -0.66 23.87 2.68
N ALA A 349 0.12 22.82 3.00
CA ALA A 349 -0.17 21.41 2.73
C ALA A 349 -0.08 20.56 3.99
N ILE A 350 -0.70 21.03 5.07
CA ILE A 350 -0.57 20.46 6.41
C ILE A 350 -1.57 19.31 6.55
N ASP A 351 -1.09 18.10 6.87
CA ASP A 351 -1.96 16.92 7.01
C ASP A 351 -2.65 16.85 8.38
N PHE A 352 -2.00 17.33 9.44
CA PHE A 352 -2.52 17.29 10.81
C PHE A 352 -1.82 18.29 11.72
N GLY A 353 -2.33 18.41 12.96
CA GLY A 353 -1.66 19.14 14.05
C GLY A 353 -1.98 20.63 14.13
N THR A 354 -2.81 21.13 13.21
CA THR A 354 -3.35 22.49 13.24
C THR A 354 -4.83 22.44 12.85
N ASP A 355 -5.65 23.37 13.35
CA ASP A 355 -7.05 23.53 12.94
C ASP A 355 -7.13 24.22 11.56
N ARG A 356 -6.42 23.67 10.56
CA ARG A 356 -6.36 24.15 9.18
C ARG A 356 -6.75 23.03 8.24
N ASN A 357 -7.92 23.16 7.61
CA ASN A 357 -8.35 22.28 6.54
C ASN A 357 -7.88 22.85 5.19
N THR A 358 -6.67 22.47 4.76
CA THR A 358 -6.01 23.08 3.59
C THR A 358 -6.33 22.30 2.31
N ALA A 359 -6.45 22.97 1.16
CA ALA A 359 -6.71 22.29 -0.12
C ALA A 359 -5.63 21.25 -0.47
N ALA A 360 -4.38 21.48 -0.03
CA ALA A 360 -3.24 20.60 -0.27
C ALA A 360 -2.95 19.61 0.88
N ALA A 361 -3.85 19.46 1.86
CA ALA A 361 -3.80 18.35 2.81
C ALA A 361 -4.09 17.02 2.09
N GLU A 362 -3.49 15.92 2.54
CA GLU A 362 -3.55 14.59 1.89
C GLU A 362 -4.96 14.19 1.41
N ASN A 363 -5.93 14.14 2.32
CA ASN A 363 -7.29 13.71 1.99
C ASN A 363 -7.97 14.64 0.98
N ASN A 364 -7.64 15.94 1.00
CA ASN A 364 -8.32 16.94 0.20
C ASN A 364 -7.82 16.93 -1.24
N TYR A 365 -6.49 16.99 -1.45
CA TYR A 365 -6.00 16.96 -2.82
C TYR A 365 -6.24 15.59 -3.47
N GLN A 366 -6.24 14.50 -2.70
CA GLN A 366 -6.51 13.17 -3.24
C GLN A 366 -7.94 13.00 -3.76
N SER A 367 -8.87 13.86 -3.30
CA SER A 367 -10.25 13.91 -3.78
C SER A 367 -10.43 14.69 -5.10
N THR A 368 -9.37 15.34 -5.60
CA THR A 368 -9.43 16.15 -6.83
C THR A 368 -8.94 15.36 -8.06
N PRO A 369 -9.34 15.75 -9.28
CA PRO A 369 -8.88 15.09 -10.50
C PRO A 369 -7.43 15.44 -10.90
N ASP A 370 -6.83 16.48 -10.31
CA ASP A 370 -5.46 16.93 -10.61
C ASP A 370 -4.74 17.34 -9.32
N TRP A 371 -4.18 16.35 -8.63
CA TRP A 371 -3.47 16.51 -7.36
C TRP A 371 -2.33 17.54 -7.45
N THR A 372 -1.55 17.48 -8.54
CA THR A 372 -0.43 18.40 -8.78
C THR A 372 -0.91 19.84 -8.89
N ARG A 373 -2.00 20.09 -9.64
CA ARG A 373 -2.59 21.43 -9.72
C ARG A 373 -3.02 21.92 -8.35
N THR A 374 -3.81 21.12 -7.63
CA THR A 374 -4.33 21.48 -6.30
C THR A 374 -3.21 21.85 -5.34
N ILE A 375 -2.12 21.07 -5.31
CA ILE A 375 -0.96 21.34 -4.45
C ILE A 375 -0.21 22.60 -4.89
N LEU A 376 0.04 22.77 -6.19
CA LEU A 376 0.82 23.91 -6.69
C LEU A 376 0.05 25.23 -6.68
N GLU A 377 -1.28 25.19 -6.68
CA GLU A 377 -2.13 26.38 -6.52
C GLU A 377 -2.34 26.78 -5.05
N ALA A 378 -2.08 25.87 -4.10
CA ALA A 378 -2.21 26.19 -2.69
C ALA A 378 -1.28 27.35 -2.27
N PRO A 379 -1.72 28.20 -1.31
CA PRO A 379 -0.92 29.33 -0.84
C PRO A 379 0.43 28.92 -0.26
N MET A 380 1.38 29.87 -0.27
CA MET A 380 2.63 29.75 0.49
C MET A 380 2.44 30.39 1.86
N ILE A 381 2.73 29.63 2.92
CA ILE A 381 2.63 30.07 4.32
C ILE A 381 4.00 30.38 4.91
N ASN A 382 5.07 29.77 4.39
CA ASN A 382 6.44 29.99 4.84
C ASN A 382 7.40 30.15 3.64
N THR A 383 8.59 30.69 3.89
CA THR A 383 9.68 30.63 2.91
C THR A 383 10.22 29.20 2.85
N PRO A 384 10.53 28.66 1.66
CA PRO A 384 11.09 27.31 1.56
C PRO A 384 12.38 27.17 2.38
N ALA A 385 12.53 26.03 3.05
CA ALA A 385 13.65 25.66 3.93
C ALA A 385 13.82 26.54 5.18
N THR A 386 12.75 27.13 5.71
CA THR A 386 12.80 27.86 7.00
C THR A 386 11.98 27.21 8.13
N HIS A 387 10.82 26.64 7.81
CA HIS A 387 9.94 25.94 8.76
C HIS A 387 9.55 24.58 8.20
N ALA A 388 9.54 23.54 9.04
CA ALA A 388 9.20 22.18 8.63
C ALA A 388 7.86 21.73 9.20
N TRP A 389 6.84 21.64 8.34
CA TRP A 389 5.49 21.21 8.68
C TRP A 389 5.14 19.94 7.89
N TYR A 390 4.84 18.87 8.61
CA TYR A 390 4.61 17.56 8.02
C TYR A 390 3.39 17.58 7.08
N GLY A 391 3.61 17.19 5.83
CA GLY A 391 2.59 17.20 4.78
C GLY A 391 2.93 16.30 3.60
N SER A 392 2.03 15.40 3.22
CA SER A 392 2.26 14.35 2.22
C SER A 392 2.42 14.89 0.80
N ALA A 393 1.91 16.10 0.53
CA ALA A 393 2.13 16.81 -0.72
C ALA A 393 3.62 17.00 -1.05
N ASN A 394 4.49 17.17 -0.05
CA ASN A 394 5.92 17.32 -0.27
C ASN A 394 6.53 16.07 -0.93
N ALA A 395 6.23 14.89 -0.37
CA ALA A 395 6.72 13.63 -0.92
C ALA A 395 6.06 13.28 -2.26
N TYR A 396 4.77 13.60 -2.43
CA TYR A 396 4.09 13.48 -3.72
C TYR A 396 4.80 14.26 -4.84
N LEU A 397 5.19 15.52 -4.58
CA LEU A 397 5.91 16.35 -5.55
C LEU A 397 7.30 15.78 -5.91
N LEU A 398 7.96 15.04 -5.01
CA LEU A 398 9.17 14.28 -5.38
C LEU A 398 8.88 13.20 -6.41
N GLY A 399 7.73 12.52 -6.32
CA GLY A 399 7.26 11.59 -7.34
C GLY A 399 7.06 12.26 -8.70
N VAL A 400 6.51 13.48 -8.71
CA VAL A 400 6.36 14.30 -9.94
C VAL A 400 7.73 14.63 -10.55
N VAL A 401 8.72 15.01 -9.71
CA VAL A 401 10.10 15.25 -10.15
C VAL A 401 10.70 13.98 -10.76
N LEU A 402 10.62 12.85 -10.06
CA LEU A 402 11.20 11.59 -10.52
C LEU A 402 10.59 11.10 -11.84
N ARG A 403 9.28 11.24 -12.00
CA ARG A 403 8.59 10.97 -13.26
C ARG A 403 9.14 11.78 -14.43
N SER A 404 9.63 13.01 -14.19
CA SER A 404 10.14 13.89 -15.25
C SER A 404 11.55 13.53 -15.73
N VAL A 405 12.34 12.86 -14.88
CA VAL A 405 13.76 12.56 -15.16
C VAL A 405 14.04 11.08 -15.46
N VAL A 406 13.12 10.19 -15.06
CA VAL A 406 13.23 8.76 -15.32
C VAL A 406 12.60 8.44 -16.68
N ALA A 407 13.39 7.87 -17.59
CA ALA A 407 12.95 7.55 -18.96
C ALA A 407 12.01 6.33 -19.03
N GLU A 408 12.22 5.34 -18.15
CA GLU A 408 11.36 4.17 -18.04
C GLU A 408 10.16 4.42 -17.10
N PRO A 409 9.12 3.58 -17.10
CA PRO A 409 8.02 3.77 -16.16
C PRO A 409 8.52 3.66 -14.71
N LEU A 410 8.15 4.63 -13.87
CA LEU A 410 8.72 4.81 -12.52
C LEU A 410 8.63 3.56 -11.63
N ALA A 411 7.57 2.76 -11.75
CA ALA A 411 7.44 1.50 -11.00
C ALA A 411 8.53 0.46 -11.35
N PHE A 412 8.96 0.40 -12.62
CA PHE A 412 10.07 -0.46 -13.04
C PHE A 412 11.41 0.09 -12.56
N PHE A 413 11.61 1.42 -12.63
CA PHE A 413 12.80 2.04 -12.06
C PHE A 413 12.95 1.75 -10.56
N MET A 414 11.84 1.80 -9.81
CA MET A 414 11.83 1.45 -8.38
C MET A 414 12.16 -0.04 -8.16
N ASP A 415 11.61 -0.91 -8.99
CA ASP A 415 11.87 -2.36 -8.93
C ASP A 415 13.34 -2.66 -9.21
N ASP A 416 13.83 -2.28 -10.39
CA ASP A 416 15.17 -2.58 -10.90
C ASP A 416 16.28 -2.03 -10.00
N ASN A 417 16.05 -0.88 -9.35
CA ASN A 417 17.11 -0.16 -8.65
C ASN A 417 17.03 -0.20 -7.12
N LEU A 418 15.93 -0.71 -6.54
CA LEU A 418 15.80 -0.85 -5.08
C LEU A 418 15.19 -2.17 -4.66
N LEU A 419 13.98 -2.50 -5.15
CA LEU A 419 13.20 -3.62 -4.60
C LEU A 419 13.77 -4.98 -5.05
N ALA A 420 13.99 -5.18 -6.35
CA ALA A 420 14.57 -6.41 -6.88
C ALA A 420 16.01 -6.65 -6.38
N PRO A 421 16.92 -5.65 -6.31
CA PRO A 421 18.24 -5.82 -5.69
C PRO A 421 18.18 -6.24 -4.21
N LEU A 422 17.16 -5.81 -3.46
CA LEU A 422 16.91 -6.28 -2.10
C LEU A 422 16.24 -7.66 -2.04
N GLY A 423 15.83 -8.22 -3.18
CA GLY A 423 15.06 -9.46 -3.27
C GLY A 423 13.66 -9.31 -2.65
N ILE A 424 13.05 -8.13 -2.81
CA ILE A 424 11.67 -7.83 -2.43
C ILE A 424 10.80 -8.14 -3.64
N THR A 425 9.97 -9.18 -3.56
CA THR A 425 9.27 -9.73 -4.75
C THR A 425 7.76 -9.87 -4.56
N ASN A 426 7.22 -9.56 -3.37
CA ASN A 426 5.79 -9.54 -3.12
C ASN A 426 5.43 -8.21 -2.46
N TYR A 427 5.17 -7.23 -3.30
CA TYR A 427 4.86 -5.87 -2.89
C TYR A 427 3.82 -5.23 -3.81
N ILE A 428 3.21 -4.17 -3.31
CA ILE A 428 2.20 -3.41 -4.05
C ILE A 428 2.58 -1.94 -4.00
N ILE A 429 2.41 -1.26 -5.12
CA ILE A 429 2.50 0.19 -5.23
C ILE A 429 1.10 0.72 -5.49
N GLN A 430 0.66 1.71 -4.72
CA GLN A 430 -0.53 2.48 -5.04
C GLN A 430 -0.15 3.62 -5.97
N ASN A 431 -0.88 3.78 -7.06
CA ASN A 431 -0.77 4.89 -7.99
C ASN A 431 -1.65 6.07 -7.55
N ASP A 432 -1.28 7.26 -8.03
CA ASP A 432 -2.15 8.43 -8.08
C ASP A 432 -3.23 8.30 -9.16
N VAL A 433 -4.14 9.27 -9.20
CA VAL A 433 -5.22 9.34 -10.21
C VAL A 433 -4.72 9.48 -11.65
N THR A 434 -3.42 9.71 -11.87
CA THR A 434 -2.79 9.79 -13.19
C THR A 434 -2.05 8.51 -13.58
N GLY A 435 -2.07 7.47 -12.73
CA GLY A 435 -1.47 6.17 -12.99
C GLY A 435 0.02 6.06 -12.66
N TYR A 436 0.55 6.91 -11.78
CA TYR A 436 1.96 6.90 -11.36
C TYR A 436 2.10 6.61 -9.86
N PRO A 437 3.19 5.95 -9.42
CA PRO A 437 3.41 5.64 -8.01
C PRO A 437 3.19 6.84 -7.06
N TYR A 438 2.41 6.64 -6.00
CA TYR A 438 2.11 7.65 -4.99
C TYR A 438 3.19 7.69 -3.90
N PHE A 439 4.04 8.72 -3.95
CA PHE A 439 5.21 8.86 -3.07
C PHE A 439 4.90 9.34 -1.64
N GLY A 440 3.66 9.73 -1.34
CA GLY A 440 3.25 10.17 0.00
C GLY A 440 2.95 9.03 0.97
N GLY A 441 2.75 7.80 0.51
CA GLY A 441 2.49 6.68 1.41
C GLY A 441 2.05 5.36 0.75
N GLY A 442 2.02 5.31 -0.58
CA GLY A 442 1.36 4.26 -1.35
C GLY A 442 2.20 3.01 -1.59
N MET A 443 2.70 2.34 -0.55
CA MET A 443 3.41 1.07 -0.72
C MET A 443 3.02 0.02 0.32
N TYR A 444 3.01 -1.23 -0.12
CA TYR A 444 2.75 -2.39 0.72
C TYR A 444 3.93 -3.35 0.66
N LEU A 445 4.55 -3.65 1.80
CA LEU A 445 5.67 -4.58 1.91
C LEU A 445 5.38 -5.64 2.96
N GLN A 446 5.99 -6.82 2.79
CA GLN A 446 6.05 -7.81 3.87
C GLN A 446 6.91 -7.29 5.03
N PRO A 447 6.63 -7.66 6.30
CA PRO A 447 7.44 -7.20 7.44
C PRO A 447 8.94 -7.54 7.30
N ARG A 448 9.28 -8.69 6.71
CA ARG A 448 10.67 -9.04 6.40
C ARG A 448 11.29 -8.12 5.35
N ASP A 449 10.52 -7.62 4.40
CA ASP A 449 11.01 -6.71 3.36
C ASP A 449 11.20 -5.28 3.90
N MET A 450 10.34 -4.86 4.84
CA MET A 450 10.58 -3.66 5.65
C MET A 450 11.90 -3.78 6.43
N LEU A 451 12.19 -4.95 6.99
CA LEU A 451 13.43 -5.20 7.74
C LEU A 451 14.67 -5.13 6.84
N LYS A 452 14.60 -5.68 5.62
CA LYS A 452 15.67 -5.55 4.61
C LYS A 452 15.94 -4.09 4.26
N PHE A 453 14.88 -3.28 4.10
CA PHE A 453 15.01 -1.85 3.81
C PHE A 453 15.67 -1.10 4.98
N GLY A 454 15.29 -1.40 6.22
CA GLY A 454 15.96 -0.85 7.40
C GLY A 454 17.44 -1.28 7.48
N GLN A 455 17.74 -2.55 7.21
CA GLN A 455 19.10 -3.09 7.19
C GLN A 455 19.96 -2.43 6.10
N LEU A 456 19.40 -2.14 4.93
CA LEU A 456 20.09 -1.39 3.88
C LEU A 456 20.60 -0.03 4.39
N TYR A 457 19.78 0.68 5.17
CA TYR A 457 20.17 1.96 5.77
C TYR A 457 21.19 1.79 6.89
N LEU A 458 21.01 0.79 7.76
CA LEU A 458 21.97 0.44 8.80
C LEU A 458 23.36 0.13 8.22
N ASP A 459 23.39 -0.61 7.10
CA ASP A 459 24.58 -0.99 6.34
C ASP A 459 25.05 0.09 5.36
N LYS A 460 24.60 1.35 5.56
CA LYS A 460 25.05 2.53 4.81
C LYS A 460 24.90 2.37 3.29
N GLY A 461 23.79 1.77 2.88
CA GLY A 461 23.38 1.61 1.48
C GLY A 461 23.96 0.37 0.80
N LYS A 462 24.59 -0.53 1.55
CA LYS A 462 25.05 -1.83 1.04
C LYS A 462 24.05 -2.94 1.38
N TRP A 463 23.89 -3.87 0.45
CA TRP A 463 23.16 -5.11 0.64
C TRP A 463 23.91 -6.26 -0.01
N LYS A 464 24.25 -7.29 0.76
CA LYS A 464 25.03 -8.46 0.30
C LYS A 464 26.31 -8.07 -0.48
N GLY A 465 27.01 -7.03 -0.02
CA GLY A 465 28.24 -6.53 -0.64
C GLY A 465 28.04 -5.58 -1.83
N GLN A 466 26.83 -5.50 -2.40
CA GLN A 466 26.51 -4.53 -3.45
C GLN A 466 26.02 -3.22 -2.86
N ARG A 467 26.52 -2.09 -3.37
CA ARG A 467 25.99 -0.76 -3.03
C ARG A 467 24.76 -0.47 -3.86
N ILE A 468 23.61 -0.31 -3.21
CA ILE A 468 22.33 0.07 -3.83
C ILE A 468 22.12 1.58 -3.71
N ILE A 469 22.48 2.16 -2.56
CA ILE A 469 22.37 3.60 -2.29
C ILE A 469 23.75 4.11 -1.85
N SER A 470 24.14 5.32 -2.26
CA SER A 470 25.38 5.91 -1.82
C SER A 470 25.40 6.15 -0.31
N GLU A 471 26.54 5.91 0.32
CA GLU A 471 26.74 6.20 1.75
C GLU A 471 26.56 7.70 2.04
N SER A 472 26.89 8.57 1.06
CA SER A 472 26.62 10.00 1.15
C SER A 472 25.12 10.29 1.25
N TRP A 473 24.28 9.63 0.44
CA TRP A 473 22.84 9.79 0.54
C TRP A 473 22.29 9.30 1.88
N ILE A 474 22.72 8.12 2.34
CA ILE A 474 22.30 7.61 3.66
C ILE A 474 22.64 8.60 4.78
N GLY A 475 23.86 9.14 4.77
CA GLY A 475 24.30 10.13 5.76
C GLY A 475 23.47 11.42 5.71
N LYS A 476 23.17 11.93 4.50
CA LYS A 476 22.27 13.10 4.33
C LYS A 476 20.86 12.80 4.81
N SER A 477 20.33 11.61 4.51
CA SER A 477 18.97 11.25 4.90
C SER A 477 18.76 11.18 6.40
N PHE A 478 19.80 10.79 7.16
CA PHE A 478 19.80 10.70 8.62
C PHE A 478 20.29 11.99 9.31
N GLN A 479 20.57 13.06 8.57
CA GLN A 479 20.89 14.35 9.18
C GLN A 479 19.62 14.99 9.74
N LYS A 480 19.71 15.56 10.96
CA LYS A 480 18.64 16.28 11.62
C LYS A 480 18.57 17.71 11.09
N TYR A 481 17.75 17.97 10.08
CA TYR A 481 17.67 19.29 9.45
C TYR A 481 16.73 20.25 10.17
N PHE A 482 15.57 19.77 10.63
CA PHE A 482 14.54 20.59 11.25
C PHE A 482 13.83 19.85 12.40
N LEU A 483 13.16 20.62 13.25
CA LEU A 483 12.10 20.12 14.14
C LEU A 483 10.75 20.27 13.43
N LEU A 484 9.88 19.27 13.51
CA LEU A 484 8.52 19.37 12.99
C LEU A 484 7.65 20.21 13.92
N GLU A 485 7.36 21.44 13.51
CA GLU A 485 6.70 22.44 14.36
C GLU A 485 5.18 22.23 14.48
N ASN A 486 4.56 21.55 13.50
CA ASN A 486 3.12 21.21 13.54
C ASN A 486 2.82 19.97 14.37
N ARG A 487 3.69 19.65 15.34
CA ARG A 487 3.55 18.52 16.26
C ARG A 487 3.83 18.94 17.69
N LYS A 488 3.09 18.36 18.64
CA LYS A 488 3.26 18.63 20.07
C LYS A 488 4.62 18.18 20.62
N ASP A 489 5.21 17.14 20.02
CA ASP A 489 6.49 16.56 20.44
C ASP A 489 7.71 17.19 19.75
N SER A 490 7.51 18.14 18.83
CA SER A 490 8.57 18.87 18.10
C SER A 490 9.75 17.98 17.68
N ILE A 491 9.43 16.88 17.00
CA ILE A 491 10.40 15.83 16.69
C ILE A 491 11.37 16.22 15.58
N GLU A 492 12.63 15.81 15.70
CA GLU A 492 13.68 16.03 14.70
C GLU A 492 13.39 15.24 13.41
N TYR A 493 13.74 15.82 12.25
CA TYR A 493 13.44 15.27 10.92
C TYR A 493 14.60 15.42 9.93
N GLY A 494 14.81 14.38 9.13
CA GLY A 494 15.80 14.32 8.05
C GLY A 494 15.17 14.28 6.66
N TYR A 495 15.78 13.56 5.70
CA TYR A 495 15.16 13.36 4.38
C TYR A 495 14.12 12.25 4.43
N LEU A 496 12.92 12.62 4.84
CA LEU A 496 11.78 11.73 5.03
C LEU A 496 12.02 10.65 6.11
N TRP A 497 12.82 10.97 7.12
CA TRP A 497 13.14 10.12 8.28
C TRP A 497 12.91 10.88 9.57
N TRP A 498 12.30 10.20 10.55
CA TRP A 498 12.05 10.74 11.88
C TRP A 498 13.20 10.39 12.81
N HIS A 499 13.46 11.23 13.80
CA HIS A 499 14.55 11.06 14.75
C HIS A 499 14.01 11.13 16.18
N LYS A 500 14.23 10.09 16.98
CA LYS A 500 13.79 10.06 18.37
C LYS A 500 14.82 9.47 19.30
N ASN A 501 14.81 9.95 20.53
CA ASN A 501 15.61 9.44 21.63
C ASN A 501 14.71 8.64 22.58
N TYR A 502 15.16 7.46 22.98
CA TYR A 502 14.49 6.55 23.89
C TYR A 502 15.31 6.37 25.14
N THR A 503 14.69 6.41 26.32
CA THR A 503 15.42 6.32 27.58
C THR A 503 15.11 5.00 28.27
N VAL A 504 16.15 4.18 28.46
CA VAL A 504 16.04 2.87 29.13
C VAL A 504 17.00 2.87 30.32
N GLY A 505 16.45 2.98 31.52
CA GLY A 505 17.24 3.19 32.72
C GLY A 505 18.02 4.51 32.65
N LYS A 506 19.36 4.42 32.62
CA LYS A 506 20.25 5.58 32.48
C LYS A 506 20.78 5.78 31.05
N THR A 507 20.40 4.90 30.12
CA THR A 507 20.93 4.90 28.76
C THR A 507 19.94 5.62 27.83
N ASN A 508 20.45 6.57 27.06
CA ASN A 508 19.70 7.21 25.99
C ASN A 508 20.09 6.58 24.65
N ILE A 509 19.11 6.07 23.91
CA ILE A 509 19.29 5.40 22.62
C ILE A 509 18.62 6.23 21.54
N HIS A 510 19.40 6.63 20.54
CA HIS A 510 18.88 7.31 19.37
C HIS A 510 18.38 6.30 18.32
N ALA A 511 17.17 6.53 17.80
CA ALA A 511 16.62 5.79 16.68
C ALA A 511 16.28 6.74 15.53
N VAL A 512 16.55 6.26 14.31
CA VAL A 512 16.06 6.85 13.07
C VAL A 512 14.91 5.98 12.56
N GLU A 513 13.80 6.58 12.17
CA GLU A 513 12.54 5.86 12.02
C GLU A 513 11.78 6.21 10.74
N ALA A 514 11.26 5.18 10.08
CA ALA A 514 10.17 5.32 9.13
C ALA A 514 8.87 5.09 9.89
N ARG A 515 7.94 6.07 9.85
CA ARG A 515 6.68 6.03 10.62
C ARG A 515 5.45 6.14 9.73
N GLY A 516 4.54 5.19 9.89
CA GLY A 516 3.27 5.10 9.18
C GLY A 516 2.08 5.13 10.14
N ALA A 517 1.00 5.81 9.72
CA ALA A 517 -0.28 5.76 10.41
C ALA A 517 -0.76 4.31 10.59
N GLY A 518 -1.46 4.04 11.69
CA GLY A 518 -1.84 2.68 12.09
C GLY A 518 -0.75 1.90 12.84
N GLY A 519 0.48 2.42 12.93
CA GLY A 519 1.58 1.82 13.67
C GLY A 519 2.52 0.97 12.82
N GLN A 520 2.93 1.48 11.65
CA GLN A 520 3.91 0.84 10.76
C GLN A 520 5.27 1.50 11.00
N TYR A 521 6.21 0.76 11.55
CA TYR A 521 7.51 1.30 11.95
C TYR A 521 8.65 0.46 11.42
N ILE A 522 9.69 1.15 10.98
CA ILE A 522 11.04 0.62 10.81
C ILE A 522 11.94 1.49 11.68
N PHE A 523 12.50 0.93 12.73
CA PHE A 523 13.49 1.58 13.59
C PHE A 523 14.87 1.14 13.16
N VAL A 524 15.78 2.09 12.94
CA VAL A 524 17.20 1.87 12.67
C VAL A 524 17.99 2.49 13.81
N ILE A 525 18.72 1.67 14.55
CA ILE A 525 19.45 2.07 15.76
C ILE A 525 20.92 1.73 15.57
N ASN A 526 21.67 2.67 14.99
CA ASN A 526 23.07 2.46 14.61
C ASN A 526 23.98 2.10 15.80
N SER A 527 23.74 2.67 16.98
CA SER A 527 24.56 2.41 18.17
C SER A 527 24.45 0.97 18.69
N LEU A 528 23.41 0.24 18.30
CA LEU A 528 23.15 -1.14 18.73
C LEU A 528 23.21 -2.15 17.57
N ASP A 529 23.57 -1.70 16.36
CA ASP A 529 23.52 -2.52 15.14
C ASP A 529 22.18 -3.27 15.02
N LEU A 530 21.08 -2.50 15.14
CA LEU A 530 19.74 -3.02 15.38
C LEU A 530 18.73 -2.42 14.41
N VAL A 531 17.91 -3.28 13.80
CA VAL A 531 16.71 -2.90 13.05
C VAL A 531 15.50 -3.58 13.69
N VAL A 532 14.45 -2.80 13.96
CA VAL A 532 13.18 -3.32 14.48
C VAL A 532 12.06 -2.95 13.52
N VAL A 533 11.22 -3.92 13.17
CA VAL A 533 9.99 -3.69 12.41
C VAL A 533 8.80 -4.02 13.28
N ILE A 534 7.82 -3.13 13.30
CA ILE A 534 6.53 -3.34 13.96
C ILE A 534 5.43 -2.92 12.98
N THR A 535 4.46 -3.79 12.73
CA THR A 535 3.25 -3.44 11.96
C THR A 535 2.01 -3.56 12.83
N SER A 536 1.00 -2.75 12.55
CA SER A 536 -0.21 -2.66 13.38
C SER A 536 -1.43 -2.16 12.61
N GLY A 537 -2.61 -2.21 13.23
CA GLY A 537 -3.90 -1.76 12.68
C GLY A 537 -4.57 -0.66 13.51
N ASN A 538 -3.78 0.22 14.13
CA ASN A 538 -4.26 1.25 15.07
C ASN A 538 -4.67 2.56 14.36
N TYR A 539 -5.56 2.48 13.35
CA TYR A 539 -5.91 3.64 12.50
C TYR A 539 -6.88 4.62 13.15
N ASN A 540 -7.77 4.17 14.05
CA ASN A 540 -8.89 4.98 14.56
C ASN A 540 -9.07 4.89 16.09
N ASN A 541 -8.01 4.56 16.82
CA ASN A 541 -8.08 4.33 18.28
C ASN A 541 -7.07 5.15 19.09
N GLY A 542 -6.40 6.12 18.47
CA GLY A 542 -5.40 6.97 19.13
C GLY A 542 -4.07 6.30 19.46
N ARG A 543 -3.90 5.00 19.16
CA ARG A 543 -2.69 4.23 19.48
C ARG A 543 -1.66 4.18 18.36
N PHE A 544 -1.63 5.21 17.51
CA PHE A 544 -0.71 5.34 16.37
C PHE A 544 0.77 5.18 16.76
N TRP A 545 1.14 5.64 17.97
CA TRP A 545 2.51 5.64 18.49
C TRP A 545 2.84 4.43 19.37
N GLN A 546 1.92 3.44 19.47
CA GLN A 546 2.14 2.23 20.27
C GLN A 546 3.46 1.49 19.96
N PRO A 547 3.94 1.42 18.69
CA PRO A 547 5.24 0.83 18.38
C PRO A 547 6.42 1.46 19.13
N GLU A 548 6.39 2.76 19.39
CA GLU A 548 7.43 3.44 20.17
C GLU A 548 7.46 2.92 21.62
N ALA A 549 6.28 2.73 22.22
CA ALA A 549 6.16 2.17 23.56
C ALA A 549 6.56 0.68 23.61
N ILE A 550 6.31 -0.07 22.54
CA ILE A 550 6.78 -1.46 22.41
C ILE A 550 8.31 -1.49 22.39
N LEU A 551 8.93 -0.63 21.57
CA LEU A 551 10.38 -0.51 21.48
C LEU A 551 10.99 -0.15 22.84
N GLU A 552 10.49 0.91 23.48
CA GLU A 552 11.06 1.45 24.72
C GLU A 552 10.87 0.54 25.93
N LYS A 553 9.69 -0.06 26.10
CA LYS A 553 9.33 -0.80 27.32
C LYS A 553 9.72 -2.28 27.29
N TYR A 554 9.92 -2.84 26.10
CA TYR A 554 10.15 -4.28 25.95
C TYR A 554 11.40 -4.59 25.13
N ILE A 555 11.53 -4.03 23.92
CA ILE A 555 12.60 -4.45 23.01
C ILE A 555 13.95 -3.91 23.45
N LEU A 556 14.11 -2.60 23.68
CA LEU A 556 15.39 -2.04 24.12
C LEU A 556 15.86 -2.62 25.47
N PRO A 557 15.00 -2.80 26.50
CA PRO A 557 15.39 -3.52 27.71
C PRO A 557 15.81 -4.97 27.46
N ALA A 558 15.23 -5.64 26.46
CA ALA A 558 15.64 -7.00 26.09
C ALA A 558 17.04 -7.03 25.45
N ILE A 559 17.40 -6.00 24.68
CA ILE A 559 18.69 -5.88 23.99
C ILE A 559 19.81 -5.39 24.90
N LEU A 560 19.52 -4.48 25.84
CA LEU A 560 20.52 -3.81 26.69
C LEU A 560 20.90 -4.58 27.97
N HIS A 561 20.40 -5.80 28.14
CA HIS A 561 20.55 -6.58 29.38
C HIS A 561 21.91 -7.25 29.53
#